data_AF-A0A091C9E5-F1
#
_entry.id   AF-A0A091C9E5-F1
#
_cell.length_a   1.000
_cell.length_b   1.000
_cell.length_c   1.000
_cell.angle_alpha   90.00
_cell.angle_beta   90.00
_cell.angle_gamma   90.00
#
_symmetry.space_group_name_H-M   'P 1'
#
loop_
_entity.id
_entity.type
_entity.pdbx_description
1 polymer ?
#
loop_
_entity_poly.entity_id
_entity_poly.type
_entity_poly.pdbx_seq_one_letter_code
_entity_poly.pdbx_strand_id
1 'polypeptide(L)'
;MAEIIILDQFSHHIYRGQPGVFSFDSAALILSQEALKTKQVRALTADELGFLLMPFMHSESKKIHQISLQLFDQPGLEEYLDYEKRHKEIIDLFGRYPHRNAILGRVSNNEEREFLTEPGSSF
;
A
#
# COMPACT_ATOMS: atom_id res chain seq x y z
N MET A 1 -0.15 15.53 4.76
CA MET A 1 1.12 14.81 4.52
C MET A 1 1.67 14.19 5.79
N ALA A 2 2.02 14.99 6.82
CA ALA A 2 2.61 14.45 8.06
C ALA A 2 1.75 13.36 8.74
N GLU A 3 0.43 13.53 8.82
CA GLU A 3 -0.47 12.54 9.41
C GLU A 3 -0.51 11.21 8.61
N ILE A 4 -0.43 11.28 7.28
CA ILE A 4 -0.41 10.11 6.39
C ILE A 4 0.91 9.35 6.57
N ILE A 5 2.04 10.06 6.57
CA ILE A 5 3.36 9.47 6.83
C ILE A 5 3.40 8.81 8.22
N ILE A 6 2.81 9.44 9.23
CA ILE A 6 2.78 8.88 10.59
C ILE A 6 1.92 7.60 10.64
N LEU A 7 0.74 7.62 10.03
CA LEU A 7 -0.19 6.49 10.09
C LEU A 7 0.22 5.33 9.18
N ASP A 8 0.88 5.61 8.06
CA ASP A 8 1.27 4.61 7.07
C ASP A 8 2.68 4.07 7.32
N GLN A 9 3.67 4.95 7.43
CA GLN A 9 5.07 4.54 7.53
C GLN A 9 5.51 4.31 8.99
N PHE A 10 5.06 5.16 9.92
CA PHE A 10 5.48 5.02 11.33
C PHE A 10 4.74 3.91 12.07
N SER A 11 3.47 3.63 11.76
CA SER A 11 2.75 2.50 12.36
C SER A 11 3.44 1.18 12.06
N HIS A 12 3.96 1.02 10.83
CA HIS A 12 4.72 -0.15 10.39
C HIS A 12 6.08 -0.30 11.11
N HIS A 13 6.66 0.82 11.56
CA HIS A 13 7.88 0.83 12.37
C HIS A 13 7.63 0.64 13.87
N ILE A 14 6.61 1.29 14.43
CA ILE A 14 6.30 1.27 15.88
C ILE A 14 5.71 -0.08 16.29
N TYR A 15 4.80 -0.64 15.49
CA TYR A 15 4.14 -1.91 15.77
C TYR A 15 4.79 -3.08 15.02
N ARG A 16 6.05 -2.94 14.59
CA ARG A 16 6.76 -3.99 13.87
C ARG A 16 6.71 -5.31 14.66
N GLY A 17 6.20 -6.36 14.02
CA GLY A 17 6.04 -7.69 14.63
C GLY A 17 4.84 -7.84 15.56
N GLN A 18 3.96 -6.84 15.67
CA GLN A 18 2.71 -6.90 16.43
C GLN A 18 1.48 -6.92 15.51
N PRO A 19 0.36 -7.56 15.92
CA PRO A 19 -0.88 -7.60 15.13
C PRO A 19 -1.43 -6.22 14.72
N GLY A 20 -1.11 -5.17 15.48
CA GLY A 20 -1.56 -3.80 15.23
C GLY A 20 -0.87 -3.09 14.05
N VAL A 21 0.10 -3.72 13.39
CA VAL A 21 0.93 -3.07 12.36
C VAL A 21 0.11 -2.52 11.19
N PHE A 22 -0.97 -3.19 10.79
CA PHE A 22 -1.82 -2.77 9.66
C PHE A 22 -3.13 -2.09 10.09
N SER A 23 -3.32 -1.84 11.40
CA SER A 23 -4.60 -1.33 11.93
C SER A 23 -4.93 0.09 11.46
N PHE A 24 -3.94 0.84 10.98
CA PHE A 24 -4.11 2.22 10.53
C PHE A 24 -4.14 2.38 9.01
N ASP A 25 -3.88 1.31 8.24
CA ASP A 25 -3.84 1.35 6.76
C ASP A 25 -5.13 1.92 6.16
N SER A 26 -6.29 1.50 6.69
CA SER A 26 -7.59 2.02 6.22
C SER A 26 -7.79 3.51 6.51
N ALA A 27 -7.33 3.99 7.67
CA ALA A 27 -7.41 5.41 8.01
C ALA A 27 -6.47 6.24 7.14
N ALA A 28 -5.24 5.77 6.92
CA ALA A 28 -4.28 6.39 6.02
C ALA A 28 -4.83 6.49 4.58
N LEU A 29 -5.44 5.42 4.06
CA LEU A 29 -6.08 5.41 2.75
C LEU A 29 -7.23 6.42 2.64
N ILE A 30 -8.06 6.57 3.67
CA ILE A 30 -9.13 7.57 3.69
C ILE A 30 -8.52 8.98 3.64
N LEU A 31 -7.51 9.26 4.46
CA LEU A 31 -6.86 10.57 4.50
C LEU A 31 -6.18 10.91 3.17
N SER A 32 -5.53 9.95 2.51
CA SER A 32 -4.97 10.15 1.17
C SER A 32 -6.06 10.46 0.14
N GLN A 33 -7.18 9.74 0.16
CA GLN A 33 -8.32 10.03 -0.73
C GLN A 33 -8.90 11.43 -0.50
N GLU A 34 -9.05 11.86 0.76
CA GLU A 34 -9.53 13.21 1.06
C GLU A 34 -8.53 14.28 0.64
N ALA A 35 -7.23 14.06 0.87
CA ALA A 35 -6.19 14.98 0.45
C ALA A 35 -6.19 15.20 -1.07
N LEU A 36 -6.40 14.14 -1.87
CA LEU A 36 -6.50 14.21 -3.34
C LEU A 36 -7.64 15.12 -3.83
N LYS A 37 -8.68 15.36 -3.03
CA LYS A 37 -9.79 16.26 -3.38
C LYS A 37 -9.44 17.74 -3.21
N THR A 38 -8.31 18.02 -2.55
CA THR A 38 -7.91 19.39 -2.21
C THR A 38 -7.03 20.00 -3.30
N LYS A 39 -6.98 21.34 -3.38
CA LYS A 39 -6.14 22.02 -4.40
C LYS A 39 -4.64 21.94 -4.09
N GLN A 40 -4.29 21.62 -2.84
CA GLN A 40 -2.93 21.56 -2.33
C GLN A 40 -2.10 20.47 -3.01
N VAL A 41 -2.74 19.42 -3.53
CA VAL A 41 -2.08 18.31 -4.25
C VAL A 41 -1.30 18.80 -5.46
N ARG A 42 -1.80 19.85 -6.14
CA ARG A 42 -1.14 20.41 -7.34
C ARG A 42 0.18 21.10 -7.04
N ALA A 43 0.44 21.42 -5.78
CA ALA A 43 1.68 22.07 -5.34
C ALA A 43 2.73 21.07 -4.86
N LEU A 44 2.41 19.77 -4.83
CA LEU A 44 3.33 18.73 -4.40
C LEU A 44 4.37 18.43 -5.49
N THR A 45 5.59 18.15 -5.05
CA THR A 45 6.60 17.49 -5.87
C THR A 45 6.22 16.05 -6.18
N ALA A 46 6.88 15.42 -7.15
CA ALA A 46 6.64 14.02 -7.49
C ALA A 46 6.85 13.10 -6.27
N ASP A 47 7.95 13.28 -5.51
CA ASP A 47 8.21 12.48 -4.31
C ASP A 47 7.11 12.64 -3.25
N GLU A 48 6.69 13.87 -2.98
CA GLU A 48 5.61 14.14 -2.02
C GLU A 48 4.27 13.54 -2.47
N LEU A 49 3.99 13.56 -3.77
CA LEU A 49 2.83 12.90 -4.34
C LEU A 49 2.93 11.38 -4.22
N GLY A 50 4.11 10.80 -4.45
CA GLY A 50 4.39 9.39 -4.21
C GLY A 50 4.05 8.99 -2.78
N PHE A 51 4.56 9.73 -1.79
CA PHE A 51 4.23 9.51 -0.37
C PHE A 51 2.74 9.66 -0.06
N LEU A 52 2.07 10.62 -0.69
CA LEU A 52 0.62 10.79 -0.52
C LEU A 52 -0.16 9.57 -1.00
N LEU A 53 0.32 8.93 -2.07
CA LEU A 53 -0.35 7.82 -2.72
C LEU A 53 0.02 6.45 -2.12
N MET A 54 1.10 6.33 -1.33
CA MET A 54 1.53 5.07 -0.69
C MET A 54 0.37 4.26 -0.04
N PRO A 55 -0.58 4.87 0.71
CA PRO A 55 -1.66 4.10 1.32
C PRO A 55 -2.59 3.40 0.32
N PHE A 56 -2.64 3.85 -0.94
CA PHE A 56 -3.34 3.12 -2.00
C PHE A 56 -2.66 1.78 -2.29
N MET A 57 -1.33 1.74 -2.31
CA MET A 57 -0.57 0.51 -2.55
C MET A 57 -0.72 -0.49 -1.39
N HIS A 58 -0.88 -0.02 -0.16
CA HIS A 58 -1.00 -0.90 1.02
C HIS A 58 -2.39 -1.51 1.21
N SER A 59 -3.38 -1.11 0.41
CA SER A 59 -4.75 -1.58 0.52
C SER A 59 -4.93 -3.02 0.00
N GLU A 60 -5.50 -3.93 0.79
CA GLU A 60 -5.94 -5.25 0.31
C GLU A 60 -7.27 -5.17 -0.48
N SER A 61 -7.33 -4.33 -1.52
CA SER A 61 -8.53 -4.13 -2.36
C SER A 61 -8.19 -3.97 -3.83
N LYS A 62 -8.66 -4.91 -4.66
CA LYS A 62 -8.49 -4.89 -6.13
C LYS A 62 -8.95 -3.57 -6.75
N LYS A 63 -10.08 -3.03 -6.28
CA LYS A 63 -10.64 -1.77 -6.79
C LYS A 63 -9.74 -0.58 -6.48
N ILE A 64 -9.11 -0.57 -5.30
CA ILE A 64 -8.19 0.51 -4.93
C ILE A 64 -6.94 0.46 -5.83
N HIS A 65 -6.38 -0.72 -6.10
CA HIS A 65 -5.25 -0.86 -7.03
C HIS A 65 -5.58 -0.44 -8.47
N GLN A 66 -6.81 -0.68 -8.96
CA GLN A 66 -7.23 -0.17 -10.27
C GLN A 66 -7.19 1.36 -10.36
N ILE A 67 -7.58 2.03 -9.27
CA ILE A 67 -7.52 3.50 -9.17
C ILE A 67 -6.06 3.94 -8.99
N SER A 68 -5.33 3.25 -8.12
CA SER A 68 -3.93 3.51 -7.78
C SER A 68 -3.05 3.56 -9.03
N LEU A 69 -3.18 2.59 -9.95
CA LEU A 69 -2.45 2.60 -11.23
C LEU A 69 -2.62 3.91 -12.00
N GLN A 70 -3.82 4.46 -12.05
CA GLN A 70 -4.08 5.73 -12.76
C GLN A 70 -3.49 6.93 -12.01
N LEU A 71 -3.44 6.86 -10.68
CA LEU A 71 -2.87 7.91 -9.85
C LEU A 71 -1.34 7.93 -9.92
N PHE A 72 -0.69 6.78 -10.03
CA PHE A 72 0.77 6.68 -10.15
C PHE A 72 1.29 6.87 -11.58
N ASP A 73 0.44 6.82 -12.61
CA ASP A 73 0.80 7.07 -14.01
C ASP A 73 0.98 8.56 -14.30
N GLN A 74 2.01 9.16 -13.68
CA GLN A 74 2.37 10.57 -13.80
C GLN A 74 3.89 10.73 -13.91
N PRO A 75 4.39 11.78 -14.60
CA PRO A 75 5.82 12.02 -14.71
C PRO A 75 6.51 12.16 -13.36
N GLY A 76 7.64 11.47 -13.17
CA GLY A 76 8.39 11.46 -11.92
C GLY A 76 7.92 10.42 -10.90
N LEU A 77 6.87 9.65 -11.19
CA LEU A 77 6.37 8.55 -10.34
C LEU A 77 6.66 7.16 -10.93
N GLU A 78 7.51 7.05 -11.95
CA GLU A 78 7.71 5.81 -12.71
C GLU A 78 8.15 4.64 -11.82
N GLU A 79 9.03 4.89 -10.86
CA GLU A 79 9.46 3.88 -9.88
C GLU A 79 8.30 3.43 -8.98
N TYR A 80 7.51 4.37 -8.46
CA TYR A 80 6.32 4.07 -7.66
C TYR A 80 5.27 3.29 -8.46
N LEU A 81 5.07 3.66 -9.73
CA LEU A 81 4.15 2.96 -10.63
C LEU A 81 4.58 1.50 -10.84
N ASP A 82 5.88 1.24 -10.96
CA ASP A 82 6.39 -0.13 -11.09
C ASP A 82 6.19 -0.95 -9.80
N TYR A 83 6.31 -0.32 -8.63
CA TYR A 83 5.92 -0.95 -7.36
C TYR A 83 4.42 -1.22 -7.28
N GLU A 84 3.57 -0.26 -7.64
CA GLU A 84 2.11 -0.41 -7.64
C GLU A 84 1.67 -1.58 -8.53
N LYS A 85 2.27 -1.73 -9.73
CA LYS A 85 1.98 -2.88 -10.61
C LYS A 85 2.24 -4.22 -9.92
N ARG A 86 3.37 -4.36 -9.22
CA ARG A 86 3.72 -5.59 -8.50
C ARG A 86 2.78 -5.85 -7.32
N HIS A 87 2.42 -4.81 -6.57
CA HIS A 87 1.42 -4.91 -5.49
C HIS A 87 0.07 -5.38 -6.04
N LYS A 88 -0.37 -4.76 -7.15
CA LYS A 88 -1.60 -5.14 -7.83
C LYS A 88 -1.59 -6.60 -8.28
N GLU A 89 -0.49 -7.11 -8.82
CA GLU A 89 -0.38 -8.53 -9.22
C GLU A 89 -0.64 -9.48 -8.03
N ILE A 90 -0.06 -9.19 -6.87
CA ILE A 90 -0.31 -9.97 -5.64
C ILE A 90 -1.79 -9.90 -5.25
N ILE A 91 -2.37 -8.71 -5.24
CA ILE A 91 -3.78 -8.52 -4.88
C ILE A 91 -4.72 -9.14 -5.92
N ASP A 92 -4.36 -9.15 -7.20
CA ASP A 92 -5.14 -9.83 -8.24
C ASP A 92 -5.14 -11.35 -8.04
N LEU A 93 -4.00 -11.94 -7.68
CA LEU A 93 -3.83 -13.37 -7.44
C LEU A 93 -4.51 -13.83 -6.15
N PHE A 94 -4.22 -13.18 -5.03
CA PHE A 94 -4.61 -13.66 -3.69
C PHE A 94 -5.75 -12.88 -3.05
N GLY A 95 -6.09 -11.69 -3.57
CA GLY A 95 -7.08 -10.79 -2.97
C GLY A 95 -6.63 -10.12 -1.67
N ARG A 96 -5.42 -10.40 -1.21
CA ARG A 96 -4.80 -9.93 0.04
C ARG A 96 -3.28 -10.09 -0.05
N TYR A 97 -2.54 -9.59 0.93
CA TYR A 97 -1.10 -9.79 1.03
C TYR A 97 -0.77 -11.03 1.88
N PRO A 98 -0.21 -12.11 1.30
CA PRO A 98 0.05 -13.34 2.04
C PRO A 98 1.06 -13.17 3.19
N HIS A 99 2.02 -12.25 3.06
CA HIS A 99 3.01 -11.98 4.12
C HIS A 99 2.37 -11.43 5.41
N ARG A 100 1.16 -10.85 5.32
CA ARG A 100 0.40 -10.36 6.47
C ARG A 100 -0.39 -11.47 7.18
N ASN A 101 -0.46 -12.68 6.61
CA ASN A 101 -1.31 -13.74 7.14
C ASN A 101 -0.93 -14.12 8.58
N ALA A 102 0.36 -14.39 8.84
CA ALA A 102 0.80 -14.84 10.15
C ALA A 102 0.50 -13.81 11.26
N ILE A 103 0.79 -12.53 11.01
CA ILE A 103 0.62 -11.46 12.00
C ILE A 103 -0.86 -11.08 12.22
N LEU A 104 -1.71 -11.29 11.22
CA LEU A 104 -3.16 -11.11 11.31
C LEU A 104 -3.91 -12.38 11.74
N GLY A 105 -3.20 -13.46 12.07
CA GLY A 105 -3.82 -14.74 12.48
C GLY A 105 -4.60 -15.46 11.36
N ARG A 106 -4.29 -15.18 10.09
CA ARG A 106 -4.90 -15.84 8.93
C ARG A 106 -4.09 -17.09 8.55
N VAL A 107 -4.79 -18.12 8.08
CA VAL A 107 -4.15 -19.34 7.55
C VAL A 107 -3.85 -19.13 6.07
N SER A 108 -2.59 -19.34 5.67
CA SER A 108 -2.19 -19.37 4.25
C SER A 108 -2.62 -20.67 3.59
N ASN A 109 -3.05 -20.63 2.32
CA ASN A 109 -3.22 -21.83 1.49
C ASN A 109 -1.88 -22.33 0.92
N ASN A 110 -1.90 -23.34 0.03
CA ASN A 110 -0.66 -23.91 -0.53
C ASN A 110 0.05 -22.91 -1.44
N GLU A 111 -0.71 -22.25 -2.32
CA GLU A 111 -0.23 -21.29 -3.30
C GLU A 111 0.39 -20.07 -2.62
N GLU A 112 -0.24 -19.56 -1.57
CA GLU A 112 0.26 -18.49 -0.72
C GLU A 112 1.56 -18.90 0.01
N ARG A 113 1.68 -20.17 0.44
CA ARG A 113 2.92 -20.67 1.07
C ARG A 113 4.07 -20.76 0.09
N GLU A 114 3.81 -21.25 -1.13
CA GLU A 114 4.82 -21.34 -2.19
C GLU A 114 5.27 -19.95 -2.60
N PHE A 115 4.33 -19.03 -2.83
CA PHE A 115 4.61 -17.63 -3.12
C PHE A 115 5.50 -16.97 -2.06
N LEU A 116 5.26 -17.21 -0.77
CA LEU A 116 6.09 -16.68 0.32
C LEU A 116 7.55 -17.15 0.32
N THR A 117 7.92 -18.12 -0.51
CA THR A 117 9.32 -18.54 -0.69
C THR A 117 10.03 -17.81 -1.84
N GLU A 118 9.30 -17.09 -2.67
CA GLU A 118 9.83 -16.40 -3.84
C GLU A 118 10.35 -14.99 -3.50
N PRO A 119 11.34 -14.45 -4.24
CA PRO A 119 11.75 -13.05 -4.11
C PRO A 119 10.59 -12.09 -4.43
N GLY A 120 10.47 -11.00 -3.66
CA GLY A 120 9.41 -10.00 -3.85
C GLY A 120 8.04 -10.43 -3.28
N SER A 121 7.99 -11.51 -2.52
CA SER A 121 6.77 -11.97 -1.84
C SER A 121 6.38 -11.16 -0.60
N SER A 122 7.29 -10.30 -0.14
CA SER A 122 7.08 -9.30 0.90
C SER A 122 7.49 -7.93 0.38
N PHE A 123 6.54 -7.00 0.40
CA PHE A 123 6.76 -5.57 0.22
C PHE A 123 6.69 -4.88 1.58
#